data_AF-A0A1I1SMV9-F1
#
_entry.id   AF-A0A1I1SMV9-F1
#
_cell.length_a   1.000
_cell.length_b   1.000
_cell.length_c   1.000
_cell.angle_alpha   90.00
_cell.angle_beta   90.00
_cell.angle_gamma   90.00
#
_symmetry.space_group_name_H-M   'P 1'
#
loop_
_entity.id
_entity.type
_entity.pdbx_description
1 polymer ?
#
loop_
_entity_poly.entity_id
_entity_poly.type
_entity_poly.pdbx_seq_one_letter_code
_entity_poly.pdbx_strand_id
1 'polypeptide(L)' 'MNNTKAKCMVLASILLACSGCSTSIKPWVKPYERNNLADPVMNWQLDPIASAYIHHVFQAREGARGAEGTSGGGCGCN' A
#
# COMPACT_ATOMS: atom_id res chain seq x y z
N MET A 1 -31.68 0.25 35.43
CA MET A 1 -31.69 -0.16 34.00
C MET A 1 -30.47 0.38 33.21
N ASN A 2 -29.38 0.71 33.88
CA ASN A 2 -28.24 1.49 33.39
C ASN A 2 -26.95 0.65 33.36
N ASN A 3 -26.83 -0.32 34.27
CA ASN A 3 -25.63 -1.17 34.37
C ASN A 3 -25.57 -2.24 33.28
N THR A 4 -26.72 -2.75 32.81
CA THR A 4 -26.78 -3.71 31.69
C THR A 4 -26.44 -3.03 30.36
N LYS A 5 -26.91 -1.79 30.14
CA LYS A 5 -26.57 -1.00 28.95
C LYS A 5 -25.09 -0.63 28.91
N ALA A 6 -24.51 -0.22 30.05
CA ALA A 6 -23.08 0.08 30.18
C ALA A 6 -22.20 -1.15 29.93
N LYS A 7 -22.57 -2.33 30.45
CA LYS A 7 -21.86 -3.59 30.18
C LYS A 7 -21.90 -3.97 28.70
N CYS A 8 -23.05 -3.83 28.03
CA CYS A 8 -23.17 -4.07 26.59
C CYS A 8 -22.30 -3.11 25.78
N MET A 9 -22.21 -1.83 26.19
CA MET A 9 -21.41 -0.82 25.50
C MET A 9 -19.90 -1.09 25.63
N VAL A 10 -19.45 -1.54 26.81
CA VAL A 10 -18.06 -1.94 27.05
C VAL A 10 -17.71 -3.24 26.29
N LEU A 11 -18.63 -4.20 26.21
CA LEU A 11 -18.44 -5.39 25.39
C LEU A 11 -18.33 -5.05 23.89
N ALA A 12 -19.16 -4.11 23.41
CA ALA A 12 -19.13 -3.68 22.01
C ALA A 12 -17.82 -2.96 21.64
N SER A 13 -17.26 -2.14 22.53
CA SER A 13 -15.97 -1.47 22.28
C SER A 13 -14.79 -2.44 22.28
N ILE A 14 -14.82 -3.48 23.13
CA ILE A 14 -13.80 -4.53 23.15
C ILE A 14 -13.84 -5.37 21.86
N LEU A 15 -15.03 -5.68 21.34
CA LEU A 15 -15.20 -6.40 20.07
C LEU A 15 -14.70 -5.60 18.85
N LEU A 16 -14.95 -4.29 18.80
CA LEU A 16 -14.42 -3.44 17.73
C LEU A 16 -12.89 -3.34 17.77
N ALA A 17 -12.30 -3.23 18.96
CA ALA A 17 -10.85 -3.17 19.12
C ALA A 17 -10.13 -4.47 18.67
N CYS A 18 -10.81 -5.62 18.70
CA CYS A 18 -10.26 -6.89 18.23
C CYS A 18 -10.43 -7.15 16.73
N SER A 19 -11.16 -6.30 15.98
CA SER A 19 -11.39 -6.48 14.53
C SER A 19 -10.14 -6.24 13.65
N GLY A 20 -9.07 -5.67 14.21
CA GLY A 20 -7.77 -5.53 13.53
C GLY A 20 -6.92 -6.81 13.52
N CYS A 21 -7.28 -7.82 14.33
CA CYS A 21 -6.60 -9.12 14.34
C CYS A 21 -7.22 -10.04 13.29
N SER A 22 -7.02 -9.68 12.03
CA SER A 22 -7.17 -10.59 10.91
C SER A 22 -6.13 -11.71 11.04
N THR A 23 -6.49 -12.77 11.77
CA THR A 23 -5.74 -14.04 11.92
C THR A 23 -5.67 -14.85 10.62
N SER A 24 -5.83 -14.19 9.48
CA SER A 24 -5.67 -14.73 8.13
C SER A 24 -4.99 -13.72 7.19
N ILE A 25 -4.12 -12.85 7.67
CA ILE A 25 -3.14 -12.16 6.81
C ILE A 25 -1.94 -13.09 6.63
N LYS A 26 -2.12 -14.10 5.79
CA LYS A 26 -1.01 -14.58 4.97
C LYS A 26 -0.83 -13.53 3.89
N PRO A 27 0.36 -13.31 3.31
CA PRO A 27 0.34 -12.90 1.92
C PRO A 27 -0.41 -14.03 1.19
N TRP A 28 -1.66 -13.78 0.80
CA TRP A 28 -2.48 -14.76 0.04
C TRP A 28 -1.88 -15.01 -1.35
N VAL A 29 -0.92 -14.17 -1.75
CA VAL A 29 -0.14 -14.25 -2.98
C VAL A 29 1.29 -14.58 -2.61
N LYS A 30 1.85 -15.63 -3.22
CA LYS A 30 3.28 -15.95 -3.04
C LYS A 30 4.13 -14.85 -3.70
N PRO A 31 5.35 -14.55 -3.23
CA PRO A 31 6.14 -13.43 -3.75
C PRO A 31 6.33 -13.43 -5.27
N TYR A 32 6.47 -14.62 -5.87
CA TYR A 32 6.62 -14.79 -7.33
C TYR A 32 5.30 -14.71 -8.12
N GLU A 33 4.15 -14.82 -7.45
CA GLU A 33 2.82 -14.62 -8.06
C GLU A 33 2.45 -13.13 -8.11
N ARG A 34 3.16 -12.25 -7.38
CA ARG A 34 2.93 -10.79 -7.40
C ARG A 34 3.14 -10.16 -8.77
N ASN A 35 3.98 -10.76 -9.61
CA ASN A 35 4.19 -10.30 -10.99
C ASN A 35 2.89 -10.32 -11.82
N ASN A 36 1.96 -11.23 -11.52
CA ASN A 36 0.67 -11.31 -12.22
C ASN A 36 -0.24 -10.11 -11.91
N LEU A 37 0.05 -9.37 -10.84
CA LEU A 37 -0.67 -8.17 -10.44
C LEU A 37 -0.07 -6.89 -11.04
N ALA A 38 1.10 -6.97 -11.66
CA ALA A 38 1.79 -5.85 -12.29
C ALA A 38 1.69 -5.97 -13.82
N ASP A 39 0.48 -5.71 -14.37
CA ASP A 39 0.28 -5.64 -15.82
C ASP A 39 1.12 -4.49 -16.42
N PRO A 40 1.89 -4.71 -17.50
CA PRO A 40 2.63 -3.68 -18.20
C PRO A 40 1.80 -2.44 -18.57
N VAL A 41 0.49 -2.56 -18.80
CA VAL A 41 -0.40 -1.44 -19.10
C VAL A 41 -0.59 -0.48 -17.91
N MET A 42 -0.39 -0.97 -16.68
CA MET A 42 -0.46 -0.16 -15.45
C MET A 42 0.85 0.57 -15.15
N ASN A 43 1.85 0.46 -16.02
CA ASN A 43 3.09 1.19 -15.87
C ASN A 43 2.89 2.66 -16.27
N TRP A 44 3.13 3.57 -15.33
CA TRP A 44 3.07 5.02 -15.56
C TRP A 44 4.13 5.51 -16.54
N GLN A 45 5.24 4.78 -16.70
CA GLN A 45 6.36 5.13 -17.57
C GLN A 45 6.62 4.01 -18.59
N LEU A 46 5.97 4.11 -19.75
CA LEU A 46 6.18 3.19 -20.88
C LEU A 46 7.54 3.38 -21.55
N ASP A 47 8.11 4.59 -21.50
CA ASP A 47 9.45 4.91 -22.01
C ASP A 47 10.42 5.15 -20.83
N PRO A 48 11.28 4.16 -20.49
CA PRO A 48 12.21 4.28 -19.39
C PRO A 48 13.33 5.30 -19.66
N ILE A 49 13.69 5.57 -20.91
CA ILE A 49 14.78 6.48 -21.28
C ILE A 49 14.32 7.92 -21.10
N ALA A 50 13.17 8.27 -21.69
CA ALA A 50 12.60 9.60 -21.57
C ALA A 50 12.23 9.94 -20.11
N SER A 51 11.67 8.97 -19.38
CA SER A 51 11.32 9.17 -17.97
C SER A 51 12.53 9.37 -17.07
N ALA A 52 13.62 8.60 -17.26
CA ALA A 52 14.86 8.79 -16.51
C ALA A 52 15.46 10.19 -16.73
N TYR A 53 15.42 10.69 -17.98
CA TYR A 53 15.87 12.04 -18.30
C TYR A 53 15.05 13.11 -17.55
N ILE A 54 13.72 13.02 -17.62
CA ILE A 54 12.83 13.97 -16.95
C ILE A 54 12.97 13.91 -15.43
N HIS A 55 13.10 12.71 -14.86
CA HIS A 55 13.36 12.54 -13.42
C HIS A 55 14.65 13.21 -12.99
N HIS A 56 15.74 13.06 -13.74
CA HIS A 56 17.00 13.77 -13.43
C HIS A 56 16.83 15.29 -13.44
N VAL A 57 15.99 15.83 -14.33
CA VAL A 57 15.65 17.26 -14.35
C VAL A 57 14.88 17.67 -13.09
N PHE A 58 13.86 16.91 -12.67
CA PHE A 58 13.11 17.20 -11.45
C PHE A 58 13.99 17.09 -10.20
N GLN A 59 14.85 16.07 -10.11
CA GLN A 59 15.82 15.93 -9.03
C GLN A 59 16.71 17.17 -8.86
N ALA A 60 17.17 17.75 -9.97
CA ALA A 60 18.01 18.93 -9.96
C ALA A 60 17.23 20.20 -9.62
N ARG A 61 15.99 20.32 -10.07
CA ARG A 61 15.18 21.55 -9.90
C ARG A 61 14.41 21.60 -8.58
N GLU A 62 13.99 20.45 -8.08
CA GLU A 62 13.11 20.32 -6.93
C GLU A 62 13.85 19.79 -5.69
N GLY A 63 15.10 19.34 -5.84
CA GLY A 63 15.91 18.83 -4.72
C GLY A 63 15.40 17.50 -4.16
N ALA A 64 14.46 16.83 -4.83
CA ALA A 64 13.77 15.63 -4.37
C ALA A 64 14.47 14.32 -4.79
N ARG A 65 15.81 14.28 -4.74
CA ARG A 65 16.57 13.07 -5.10
C ARG A 65 16.16 11.88 -4.22
N GLY A 66 15.72 10.78 -4.86
CA GLY A 66 15.32 9.56 -4.18
C GLY A 66 13.86 9.53 -3.71
N ALA A 67 13.06 10.55 -4.05
CA ALA A 67 11.63 10.58 -3.77
C ALA A 67 10.78 9.93 -4.88
N GLU A 68 11.39 9.39 -5.95
CA GLU A 68 10.69 8.84 -7.12
C GLU A 68 9.95 7.51 -6.88
N GLY A 69 9.96 7.00 -5.64
CA GLY A 69 9.34 5.73 -5.30
C GLY A 69 10.24 4.53 -5.59
N THR A 70 9.74 3.34 -5.28
CA THR A 70 10.44 2.07 -5.51
C THR A 70 10.14 1.54 -6.92
N SER A 71 11.10 0.86 -7.54
CA SER A 71 10.95 0.39 -8.93
C SER A 71 9.80 -0.62 -9.08
N GLY A 72 8.78 -0.26 -9.87
CA GLY A 72 7.66 -1.13 -10.23
C GLY A 72 6.38 -0.34 -10.55
N GLY A 73 5.64 -0.75 -11.58
CA GLY A 73 4.30 -0.24 -11.88
C GLY A 73 3.22 -0.94 -11.06
N GLY A 74 2.18 -0.20 -10.66
CA GLY A 74 1.04 -0.69 -9.88
C GLY A 74 1.07 -0.31 -8.39
N CYS A 75 -0.05 -0.51 -7.69
CA CYS A 75 -0.21 -0.23 -6.24
C CYS A 75 0.62 -1.17 -5.33
N GLY A 76 1.52 -1.95 -5.91
CA GLY A 76 2.29 -3.00 -5.26
C GLY A 76 3.52 -2.42 -4.59
N CYS A 77 3.32 -1.84 -3.40
CA CYS A 77 4.42 -1.63 -2.45
C CYS A 77 5.27 -2.91 -2.38
N ASN A 78 6.57 -2.79 -2.69
CA ASN A 78 7.55 -3.90 -2.66
C ASN A 78 7.45 -4.73 -1.37
#